data_AF-A0A7J7HNW7-F1
#
_entry.id   AF-A0A7J7HNW7-F1
#
_cell.length_a   1.000
_cell.length_b   1.000
_cell.length_c   1.000
_cell.angle_alpha   90.00
_cell.angle_beta   90.00
_cell.angle_gamma   90.00
#
_symmetry.space_group_name_H-M   'P 1'
#
loop_
_entity.id
_entity.type
_entity.pdbx_description
1 polymer ?
#
loop_
_entity_poly.entity_id
_entity_poly.type
_entity_poly.pdbx_seq_one_letter_code
_entity_poly.pdbx_strand_id
1 'polypeptide(L)'
;MQKVLGSVTRVAVKKRRLLRMYRWLFTVKMAATVELSSFDLFGLDVGRSSHAEDENQFTYNGFHGVNLHLDGVAQVHPNGLLQLTNTSKHQAGHAFYQIPIKFNTSSSSGYRSLSFSTNFVFVMVPEITNLSGHGIAFTISPSMDFTQAVVNQFLGLFNSSNNGLASNHLLAIEFDTIKNLEFNDINDNHVGIDVNSLNSIVSAPCYILFQ
;
A
#
# COMPACT_ATOMS: atom_id res chain seq x y z
N MET A 1 5.84 -2.94 29.41
CA MET A 1 6.38 -3.61 28.21
C MET A 1 6.51 -2.58 27.10
N GLN A 2 7.73 -2.36 26.62
CA GLN A 2 8.01 -1.47 25.48
C GLN A 2 7.45 -2.11 24.20
N LYS A 3 6.49 -1.46 23.55
CA LYS A 3 6.08 -1.80 22.18
C LYS A 3 7.12 -1.20 21.25
N VAL A 4 7.96 -2.04 20.65
CA VAL A 4 8.84 -1.61 19.57
C VAL A 4 8.00 -1.55 18.30
N LEU A 5 7.69 -0.35 17.82
CA LEU A 5 7.12 -0.15 16.49
C LEU A 5 8.16 -0.54 15.45
N GLY A 6 7.80 -1.43 14.53
CA GLY A 6 8.63 -1.81 13.39
C GLY A 6 8.96 -0.61 12.50
N SER A 7 10.17 -0.65 11.95
CA SER A 7 10.81 0.43 11.18
C SER A 7 10.03 0.91 9.96
N VAL A 8 9.90 2.23 9.82
CA VAL A 8 9.43 2.90 8.60
C VAL A 8 10.52 2.75 7.53
N THR A 9 10.34 1.82 6.60
CA THR A 9 11.20 1.72 5.42
C THR A 9 10.78 2.79 4.41
N ARG A 10 11.62 3.84 4.30
CA ARG A 10 11.47 4.94 3.34
C ARG A 10 12.17 4.58 2.03
N VAL A 11 11.43 4.09 1.04
CA VAL A 11 11.91 4.00 -0.35
C VAL A 11 11.54 5.29 -1.06
N ALA A 12 12.49 5.94 -1.74
CA ALA A 12 12.26 6.55 -3.06
C ALA A 12 13.49 7.21 -3.77
N VAL A 13 13.38 7.37 -5.09
CA VAL A 13 14.39 7.56 -6.17
C VAL A 13 14.64 9.02 -6.66
N LYS A 14 15.90 9.50 -6.85
CA LYS A 14 16.21 10.83 -7.46
C LYS A 14 17.11 10.98 -8.70
N LYS A 15 16.55 11.66 -9.72
CA LYS A 15 17.08 12.30 -10.95
C LYS A 15 18.49 12.89 -10.88
N ARG A 16 19.35 12.42 -11.79
CA ARG A 16 20.50 13.18 -12.31
C ARG A 16 20.30 13.47 -13.80
N ARG A 17 20.67 14.68 -14.21
CA ARG A 17 20.66 15.18 -15.59
C ARG A 17 21.82 14.52 -16.35
N LEU A 18 21.54 13.77 -17.41
CA LEU A 18 22.44 13.60 -18.55
C LEU A 18 21.63 13.23 -19.81
N LEU A 19 22.18 13.60 -20.95
CA LEU A 19 21.50 13.90 -22.21
C LEU A 19 20.93 12.68 -22.96
N ARG A 20 19.78 12.93 -23.60
CA ARG A 20 19.16 12.26 -24.77
C ARG A 20 18.46 10.90 -24.59
N MET A 21 17.18 10.95 -25.00
CA MET A 21 16.22 9.90 -25.39
C MET A 21 15.73 8.91 -24.33
N TYR A 22 14.39 8.87 -24.20
CA TYR A 22 13.56 8.17 -23.19
C TYR A 22 13.65 8.75 -21.78
N ARG A 23 12.84 9.78 -21.50
CA ARG A 23 12.85 10.52 -20.24
C ARG A 23 11.68 10.12 -19.34
N TRP A 24 11.86 9.06 -18.55
CA TRP A 24 11.21 8.92 -17.24
C TRP A 24 12.22 9.38 -16.19
N LEU A 25 11.83 10.30 -15.31
CA LEU A 25 12.78 10.96 -14.43
C LEU A 25 12.17 11.19 -13.04
N PHE A 26 12.17 10.14 -12.22
CA PHE A 26 11.71 10.20 -10.83
C PHE A 26 12.75 10.87 -9.92
N THR A 27 12.29 11.79 -9.08
CA THR A 27 13.07 12.66 -8.19
C THR A 27 12.53 12.59 -6.77
N VAL A 28 13.26 12.01 -5.82
CA VAL A 28 12.81 11.82 -4.45
C VAL A 28 13.88 12.31 -3.49
N LYS A 29 13.51 13.27 -2.66
CA LYS A 29 14.21 13.53 -1.42
C LYS A 29 13.23 13.32 -0.29
N MET A 30 13.67 12.58 0.71
CA MET A 30 13.02 12.49 2.02
C MET A 30 13.86 13.27 3.02
N ALA A 31 13.22 14.12 3.80
CA ALA A 31 13.77 14.64 5.04
C ALA A 31 13.03 13.98 6.19
N ALA A 32 13.77 13.45 7.15
CA ALA A 32 13.27 13.14 8.48
C ALA A 32 13.90 14.18 9.41
N THR A 33 13.07 14.94 10.11
CA THR A 33 13.50 15.70 11.28
C THR A 33 12.70 15.15 12.46
N VAL A 34 13.39 14.52 13.39
CA VAL A 34 12.92 14.30 14.75
C VAL A 34 13.77 15.26 15.59
N GLU A 35 13.18 16.38 16.02
CA GLU A 35 13.68 17.08 17.20
C GLU A 35 12.94 16.50 18.40
N LEU A 36 13.72 15.92 19.34
CA LEU A 36 13.24 15.64 20.68
C LEU A 36 13.37 16.92 21.48
N SER A 37 12.24 17.43 21.98
CA SER A 37 12.25 18.11 23.28
C SER A 37 11.13 17.50 24.12
N SER A 38 11.54 16.85 25.21
CA SER A 38 10.66 16.40 26.28
C SER A 38 10.03 17.62 26.95
N PHE A 39 8.72 17.60 27.19
CA PHE A 39 8.12 18.03 28.47
C PHE A 39 6.77 17.33 28.66
N ASP A 40 6.55 16.86 29.88
CA ASP A 40 5.34 16.21 30.36
C ASP A 40 4.13 17.15 30.44
N LEU A 41 2.96 16.51 30.47
CA LEU A 41 1.74 16.89 31.22
C LEU A 41 0.66 17.72 30.49
N PHE A 42 -0.44 17.06 30.11
CA PHE A 42 -1.74 17.08 30.82
C PHE A 42 -2.83 16.50 29.89
N GLY A 43 -3.74 15.71 30.47
CA GLY A 43 -4.86 15.12 29.77
C GLY A 43 -5.79 16.17 29.17
N LEU A 44 -6.17 15.96 27.92
CA LEU A 44 -7.35 16.54 27.29
C LEU A 44 -8.01 15.42 26.49
N ASP A 45 -9.18 15.01 26.98
CA ASP A 45 -10.15 14.24 26.21
C ASP A 45 -10.62 15.13 25.06
N VAL A 46 -9.97 15.01 23.90
CA VAL A 46 -10.41 15.65 22.67
C VAL A 46 -11.23 14.61 21.94
N GLY A 47 -12.56 14.77 22.00
CA GLY A 47 -13.51 14.02 21.18
C GLY A 47 -13.02 13.98 19.74
N ARG A 48 -12.75 12.76 19.24
CA ARG A 48 -12.23 12.56 17.88
C ARG A 48 -13.37 12.71 16.88
N SER A 49 -13.57 13.96 16.45
CA SER A 49 -14.30 14.28 15.23
C SER A 49 -13.47 13.82 14.02
N SER A 50 -14.07 13.02 13.14
CA SER A 50 -13.52 12.75 11.81
C SER A 50 -13.66 14.01 10.96
N HIS A 51 -12.59 14.79 10.83
CA HIS A 51 -12.53 15.87 9.86
C HIS A 51 -12.16 15.31 8.48
N ALA A 52 -13.10 15.35 7.53
CA ALA A 52 -12.78 15.33 6.12
C ALA A 52 -12.40 16.76 5.71
N GLU A 53 -11.10 17.06 5.69
CA GLU A 53 -10.61 18.26 4.99
C GLU A 53 -10.49 17.88 3.51
N ASP A 54 -11.31 18.47 2.64
CA ASP A 54 -11.38 18.22 1.18
C ASP A 54 -11.86 16.80 0.78
N GLU A 55 -12.61 16.67 -0.32
CA GLU A 55 -13.25 15.39 -0.74
C GLU A 55 -12.22 14.26 -1.02
N ASN A 56 -10.94 14.64 -1.20
CA ASN A 56 -9.85 13.74 -1.57
C ASN A 56 -8.79 13.55 -0.46
N GLN A 57 -9.01 14.07 0.75
CA GLN A 57 -8.10 13.87 1.88
C GLN A 57 -8.87 13.29 3.07
N PHE A 58 -8.33 12.20 3.60
CA PHE A 58 -8.92 11.49 4.72
C PHE A 58 -7.83 10.90 5.61
N THR A 59 -8.18 10.67 6.88
CA THR A 59 -7.30 10.02 7.86
C THR A 59 -8.12 9.13 8.77
N TYR A 60 -7.70 7.88 8.92
CA TYR A 60 -8.34 6.92 9.82
C TYR A 60 -7.37 6.56 10.95
N ASN A 61 -7.71 6.94 12.18
CA ASN A 61 -6.98 6.55 13.39
C ASN A 61 -7.54 5.25 14.02
N GLY A 62 -8.15 4.41 13.17
CA GLY A 62 -8.99 3.27 13.51
C GLY A 62 -10.13 3.17 12.49
N PHE A 63 -10.65 1.96 12.31
CA PHE A 63 -11.64 1.63 11.28
C PHE A 63 -13.04 1.36 11.84
N HIS A 64 -13.25 1.48 13.15
CA HIS A 64 -14.56 1.27 13.77
C HIS A 64 -15.59 2.25 13.18
N GLY A 65 -16.67 1.72 12.61
CA GLY A 65 -17.73 2.52 11.97
C GLY A 65 -17.31 3.20 10.66
N VAL A 66 -16.10 2.94 10.13
CA VAL A 66 -15.67 3.48 8.83
C VAL A 66 -16.37 2.72 7.71
N ASN A 67 -16.93 3.46 6.77
CA ASN A 67 -17.64 2.92 5.63
C ASN A 67 -16.65 2.55 4.49
N LEU A 68 -16.06 1.36 4.58
CA LEU A 68 -15.20 0.79 3.55
C LEU A 68 -15.99 -0.18 2.66
N HIS A 69 -15.59 -0.32 1.40
CA HIS A 69 -15.96 -1.49 0.60
C HIS A 69 -14.99 -2.62 0.96
N LEU A 70 -15.52 -3.72 1.49
CA LEU A 70 -14.73 -4.90 1.86
C LEU A 70 -15.09 -6.04 0.90
N ASP A 71 -14.07 -6.73 0.39
CA ASP A 71 -14.20 -7.92 -0.44
C ASP A 71 -13.31 -9.06 0.08
N GLY A 72 -13.62 -10.29 -0.32
CA GLY A 72 -12.95 -11.49 0.14
C GLY A 72 -13.18 -11.73 1.64
N VAL A 73 -12.09 -11.97 2.39
CA VAL A 73 -12.15 -12.23 3.84
C VAL A 73 -11.86 -11.00 4.72
N ALA A 74 -11.76 -9.81 4.11
CA ALA A 74 -11.44 -8.60 4.84
C ALA A 74 -12.56 -8.20 5.81
N GLN A 75 -12.20 -7.79 7.03
CA GLN A 75 -13.14 -7.38 8.05
C GLN A 75 -12.58 -6.31 8.99
N VAL A 76 -13.47 -5.54 9.59
CA VAL A 76 -13.14 -4.59 10.67
C VAL A 76 -13.53 -5.20 12.01
N HIS A 77 -12.56 -5.31 12.91
CA HIS A 77 -12.77 -5.81 14.28
C HIS A 77 -13.47 -4.78 15.16
N PRO A 78 -14.16 -5.21 16.25
CA PRO A 78 -14.81 -4.29 17.19
C PRO A 78 -13.86 -3.24 17.79
N ASN A 79 -12.57 -3.58 17.96
CA ASN A 79 -11.53 -2.67 18.43
C ASN A 79 -11.02 -1.67 17.37
N GLY A 80 -11.59 -1.69 16.16
CA GLY A 80 -11.26 -0.77 15.08
C GLY A 80 -10.04 -1.16 14.24
N LEU A 81 -9.53 -2.40 14.34
CA LEU A 81 -8.49 -2.89 13.44
C LEU A 81 -9.10 -3.42 12.13
N LEU A 82 -8.53 -3.00 11.00
CA LEU A 82 -8.82 -3.59 9.70
C LEU A 82 -7.91 -4.81 9.50
N GLN A 83 -8.53 -5.97 9.32
CA GLN A 83 -7.86 -7.22 9.00
C GLN A 83 -8.15 -7.56 7.54
N LEU A 84 -7.13 -7.62 6.69
CA LEU A 84 -7.29 -8.04 5.29
C LEU A 84 -7.40 -9.56 5.15
N THR A 85 -6.62 -10.31 5.92
CA THR A 85 -6.59 -11.78 5.91
C THR A 85 -6.39 -12.35 7.32
N ASN A 86 -6.70 -13.63 7.48
CA ASN A 86 -6.42 -14.40 8.69
C ASN A 86 -5.45 -15.55 8.37
N THR A 87 -5.18 -16.44 9.32
CA THR A 87 -4.22 -17.55 9.18
C THR A 87 -4.72 -18.71 8.30
N SER A 88 -5.97 -18.67 7.84
CA SER A 88 -6.48 -19.66 6.90
C SER A 88 -5.74 -19.56 5.56
N LYS A 89 -5.43 -20.71 4.98
CA LYS A 89 -4.66 -20.80 3.74
C LYS A 89 -5.46 -20.33 2.54
N HIS A 90 -4.75 -19.78 1.54
CA HIS A 90 -5.30 -19.46 0.22
C HIS A 90 -6.47 -18.47 0.27
N GLN A 91 -6.29 -17.37 0.99
CA GLN A 91 -7.27 -16.29 1.09
C GLN A 91 -6.72 -14.97 0.55
N ALA A 92 -7.62 -14.13 0.08
CA ALA A 92 -7.38 -12.72 -0.19
C ALA A 92 -8.51 -11.91 0.43
N GLY A 93 -8.21 -10.67 0.78
CA GLY A 93 -9.22 -9.71 1.20
C GLY A 93 -8.79 -8.32 0.80
N HIS A 94 -9.78 -7.50 0.47
CA HIS A 94 -9.57 -6.16 -0.03
C HIS A 94 -10.38 -5.16 0.78
N ALA A 95 -9.84 -3.96 0.89
CA ALA A 95 -10.53 -2.87 1.54
C ALA A 95 -10.33 -1.59 0.74
N PHE A 96 -11.42 -1.03 0.24
CA PHE A 96 -11.42 0.16 -0.59
C PHE A 96 -12.18 1.31 0.06
N TYR A 97 -11.66 2.51 -0.16
CA TYR A 97 -12.43 3.73 0.08
C TYR A 97 -13.56 3.81 -0.94
N GLN A 98 -14.80 3.98 -0.47
CA GLN A 98 -15.99 3.82 -1.32
C GLN A 98 -16.18 4.95 -2.33
N ILE A 99 -15.71 6.16 -2.02
CA ILE A 99 -15.90 7.32 -2.88
C ILE A 99 -14.72 7.36 -3.87
N PRO A 100 -14.97 7.23 -5.20
CA PRO A 100 -13.90 7.25 -6.17
C PRO A 100 -13.15 8.58 -6.14
N ILE A 101 -11.82 8.51 -6.02
CA ILE A 101 -10.96 9.69 -6.09
C ILE A 101 -10.85 10.11 -7.56
N LYS A 102 -11.33 11.31 -7.87
CA LYS A 102 -11.28 11.85 -9.22
C LYS A 102 -9.90 12.42 -9.50
N PHE A 103 -9.11 11.70 -10.28
CA PHE A 103 -7.87 12.23 -10.85
C PHE A 103 -8.22 13.19 -12.00
N ASN A 104 -8.48 14.46 -11.67
CA ASN A 104 -9.00 15.46 -12.61
C ASN A 104 -8.02 15.75 -13.78
N THR A 105 -8.46 15.50 -15.01
CA THR A 105 -7.71 15.75 -16.25
C THR A 105 -8.10 17.05 -16.97
N SER A 106 -8.99 17.87 -16.41
CA SER A 106 -9.49 19.08 -17.08
C SER A 106 -8.51 20.26 -17.01
N SER A 107 -7.45 20.19 -17.83
CA SER A 107 -6.95 21.38 -18.52
C SER A 107 -6.51 21.05 -19.93
N SER A 108 -6.92 21.94 -20.82
CA SER A 108 -6.53 22.11 -22.22
C SER A 108 -5.03 22.36 -22.47
N SER A 109 -4.15 22.14 -21.50
CA SER A 109 -2.70 22.18 -21.66
C SER A 109 -2.08 20.86 -21.21
N GLY A 110 -1.38 20.21 -22.15
CA GLY A 110 -0.88 18.84 -22.03
C GLY A 110 -0.04 18.57 -20.77
N TYR A 111 -0.26 17.39 -20.21
CA TYR A 111 0.46 16.74 -19.11
C TYR A 111 0.33 17.43 -17.74
N ARG A 112 -0.81 17.24 -17.08
CA ARG A 112 -0.88 17.43 -15.63
C ARG A 112 -0.40 16.17 -14.91
N SER A 113 0.64 16.32 -14.09
CA SER A 113 1.08 15.28 -13.17
C SER A 113 0.09 15.17 -12.01
N LEU A 114 -0.48 13.99 -11.81
CA LEU A 114 -1.19 13.66 -10.59
C LEU A 114 -0.19 13.56 -9.43
N SER A 115 -0.56 14.06 -8.26
CA SER A 115 0.22 13.89 -7.02
C SER A 115 -0.71 13.43 -5.91
N PHE A 116 -0.29 12.41 -5.17
CA PHE A 116 -0.97 11.92 -3.98
C PHE A 116 0.07 11.52 -2.94
N SER A 117 -0.36 11.43 -1.69
CA SER A 117 0.43 10.87 -0.60
C SER A 117 -0.44 9.96 0.22
N THR A 118 0.08 8.79 0.59
CA THR A 118 -0.57 7.87 1.51
C THR A 118 0.40 7.50 2.61
N ASN A 119 -0.12 7.29 3.81
CA ASN A 119 0.62 6.77 4.94
C ASN A 119 -0.29 5.80 5.68
N PHE A 120 0.22 4.60 5.94
CA PHE A 120 -0.47 3.59 6.72
C PHE A 120 0.54 2.78 7.52
N VAL A 121 0.05 2.19 8.60
CA VAL A 121 0.81 1.27 9.44
C VAL A 121 0.09 -0.07 9.38
N PHE A 122 0.85 -1.14 9.16
CA PHE A 122 0.34 -2.49 9.11
C PHE A 122 1.25 -3.43 9.90
N VAL A 123 0.72 -4.60 10.26
CA VAL A 123 1.45 -5.67 10.92
C VAL A 123 1.05 -6.98 10.24
N MET A 124 2.04 -7.84 10.00
CA MET A 124 1.83 -9.20 9.51
C MET A 124 2.26 -10.17 10.60
N VAL A 125 1.34 -11.05 11.00
CA VAL A 125 1.52 -12.03 12.07
C VAL A 125 1.39 -13.42 11.45
N PRO A 126 2.50 -14.15 11.27
CA PRO A 126 2.46 -15.47 10.66
C PRO A 126 1.93 -16.51 11.66
N GLU A 127 1.23 -17.54 11.16
CA GLU A 127 0.81 -18.68 11.99
C GLU A 127 2.02 -19.48 12.50
N ILE A 128 3.03 -19.64 11.64
CA ILE A 128 4.25 -20.38 11.93
C ILE A 128 5.42 -19.40 11.87
N THR A 129 6.18 -19.31 12.95
CA THR A 129 7.39 -18.48 13.02
C THR A 129 8.35 -18.82 11.87
N ASN A 130 8.83 -17.81 11.16
CA ASN A 130 9.72 -17.91 10.00
C ASN A 130 9.09 -18.47 8.70
N LEU A 131 7.77 -18.71 8.66
CA LEU A 131 7.06 -18.88 7.40
C LEU A 131 6.27 -17.61 7.10
N SER A 132 6.51 -17.03 5.92
CA SER A 132 5.73 -15.93 5.39
C SER A 132 4.87 -16.38 4.21
N GLY A 133 3.97 -15.51 3.77
CA GLY A 133 3.15 -15.75 2.60
C GLY A 133 1.90 -14.87 2.60
N HIS A 134 1.61 -14.05 1.58
CA HIS A 134 2.45 -13.67 0.45
C HIS A 134 2.85 -12.19 0.53
N GLY A 135 1.90 -11.30 0.80
CA GLY A 135 2.20 -9.89 0.99
C GLY A 135 0.95 -9.04 1.16
N ILE A 136 1.14 -7.73 1.07
CA ILE A 136 0.08 -6.73 1.07
C ILE A 136 0.40 -5.67 0.01
N ALA A 137 -0.62 -5.13 -0.67
CA ALA A 137 -0.44 -4.05 -1.61
C ALA A 137 -1.37 -2.86 -1.32
N PHE A 138 -0.84 -1.65 -1.43
CA PHE A 138 -1.66 -0.46 -1.63
C PHE A 138 -1.95 -0.32 -3.12
N THR A 139 -3.23 -0.28 -3.51
CA THR A 139 -3.62 -0.26 -4.93
C THR A 139 -4.48 0.95 -5.30
N ILE A 140 -4.27 1.44 -6.52
CA ILE A 140 -5.15 2.38 -7.23
C ILE A 140 -5.65 1.66 -8.47
N SER A 141 -6.97 1.51 -8.58
CA SER A 141 -7.64 0.77 -9.63
C SER A 141 -8.92 1.51 -10.06
N PRO A 142 -9.35 1.42 -11.33
CA PRO A 142 -10.64 1.94 -11.78
C PRO A 142 -11.83 1.12 -11.24
N SER A 143 -11.58 -0.06 -10.68
CA SER A 143 -12.60 -0.99 -10.16
C SER A 143 -12.24 -1.49 -8.77
N MET A 144 -13.26 -1.76 -7.96
CA MET A 144 -13.15 -2.49 -6.68
C MET A 144 -13.48 -3.99 -6.83
N ASP A 145 -13.84 -4.44 -8.04
CA ASP A 145 -14.13 -5.84 -8.32
C ASP A 145 -12.83 -6.63 -8.59
N PHE A 146 -12.46 -7.47 -7.63
CA PHE A 146 -11.32 -8.39 -7.70
C PHE A 146 -11.76 -9.86 -7.68
N THR A 147 -13.00 -10.15 -8.06
CA THR A 147 -13.56 -11.53 -8.03
C THR A 147 -12.79 -12.53 -8.90
N GLN A 148 -12.10 -12.05 -9.94
CA GLN A 148 -11.27 -12.88 -10.81
C GLN A 148 -9.79 -12.93 -10.40
N ALA A 149 -9.40 -12.21 -9.35
CA ALA A 149 -8.03 -12.23 -8.87
C ALA A 149 -7.74 -13.54 -8.13
N VAL A 150 -6.50 -13.99 -8.23
CA VAL A 150 -6.03 -15.22 -7.60
C VAL A 150 -5.27 -14.88 -6.33
N VAL A 151 -5.39 -15.75 -5.34
CA VAL A 151 -4.69 -15.66 -4.05
C VAL A 151 -3.19 -15.99 -4.21
N ASN A 152 -2.49 -16.11 -3.08
CA ASN A 152 -1.08 -16.46 -3.01
C ASN A 152 -0.17 -15.43 -3.71
N GLN A 153 0.69 -15.88 -4.63
CA GLN A 153 1.68 -15.04 -5.30
C GLN A 153 1.06 -13.94 -6.17
N PHE A 154 -0.24 -14.02 -6.48
CA PHE A 154 -0.94 -12.99 -7.24
C PHE A 154 -1.43 -11.82 -6.39
N LEU A 155 -1.17 -11.84 -5.07
CA LEU A 155 -1.53 -10.81 -4.08
C LEU A 155 -3.01 -10.43 -4.05
N GLY A 156 -3.89 -11.25 -4.65
CA GLY A 156 -5.29 -10.89 -4.84
C GLY A 156 -5.51 -9.74 -5.84
N LEU A 157 -4.52 -9.40 -6.68
CA LEU A 157 -4.63 -8.29 -7.64
C LEU A 157 -4.88 -8.76 -9.08
N PHE A 158 -4.27 -9.88 -9.45
CA PHE A 158 -4.24 -10.37 -10.83
C PHE A 158 -4.56 -11.86 -10.89
N ASN A 159 -4.65 -12.39 -12.11
CA ASN A 159 -4.64 -13.80 -12.42
C ASN A 159 -3.67 -14.06 -13.58
N SER A 160 -3.46 -15.33 -13.92
CA SER A 160 -2.54 -15.73 -14.99
C SER A 160 -2.89 -15.15 -16.37
N SER A 161 -4.15 -14.81 -16.59
CA SER A 161 -4.65 -14.33 -17.88
C SER A 161 -4.63 -12.81 -18.00
N ASN A 162 -4.65 -12.07 -16.89
CA ASN A 162 -4.67 -10.61 -16.89
C ASN A 162 -3.37 -9.94 -16.38
N ASN A 163 -2.46 -10.69 -15.75
CA ASN A 163 -1.15 -10.16 -15.33
C ASN A 163 -0.37 -9.63 -16.55
N GLY A 164 -0.07 -8.33 -16.55
CA GLY A 164 0.62 -7.65 -17.67
C GLY A 164 -0.29 -6.95 -18.68
N LEU A 165 -1.62 -7.07 -18.56
CA LEU A 165 -2.53 -6.41 -19.50
C LEU A 165 -2.66 -4.91 -19.21
N ALA A 166 -2.35 -4.08 -20.20
CA ALA A 166 -2.47 -2.62 -20.09
C ALA A 166 -3.91 -2.13 -19.78
N SER A 167 -4.93 -2.96 -20.06
CA SER A 167 -6.34 -2.68 -19.76
C SER A 167 -6.69 -2.76 -18.28
N ASN A 168 -5.81 -3.28 -17.42
CA ASN A 168 -6.06 -3.33 -15.97
C ASN A 168 -6.10 -1.92 -15.36
N HIS A 169 -5.30 -0.99 -15.90
CA HIS A 169 -5.12 0.36 -15.38
C HIS A 169 -4.86 0.41 -13.86
N LEU A 170 -4.10 -0.57 -13.35
CA LEU A 170 -3.83 -0.78 -11.95
C LEU A 170 -2.40 -0.35 -11.60
N LEU A 171 -2.29 0.46 -10.56
CA LEU A 171 -1.02 0.74 -9.87
C LEU A 171 -1.07 0.04 -8.51
N ALA A 172 0.00 -0.67 -8.15
CA ALA A 172 0.17 -1.21 -6.82
C ALA A 172 1.56 -0.87 -6.26
N ILE A 173 1.60 -0.66 -4.95
CA ILE A 173 2.83 -0.64 -4.16
C ILE A 173 2.76 -1.87 -3.26
N GLU A 174 3.49 -2.90 -3.65
CA GLU A 174 3.50 -4.19 -2.97
C GLU A 174 4.55 -4.24 -1.87
N PHE A 175 4.24 -5.00 -0.82
CA PHE A 175 5.16 -5.46 0.21
C PHE A 175 5.12 -6.98 0.15
N ASP A 176 5.95 -7.55 -0.72
CA ASP A 176 6.05 -8.99 -0.93
C ASP A 176 7.08 -9.58 0.04
N THR A 177 6.78 -10.78 0.52
CA THR A 177 7.56 -11.53 1.48
C THR A 177 8.08 -12.86 0.97
N ILE A 178 7.78 -13.19 -0.29
CA ILE A 178 8.16 -14.44 -0.94
C ILE A 178 8.79 -14.11 -2.28
N LYS A 179 9.89 -14.79 -2.60
CA LYS A 179 10.50 -14.69 -3.92
C LYS A 179 9.77 -15.58 -4.92
N ASN A 180 9.07 -14.97 -5.86
CA ASN A 180 8.47 -15.62 -7.01
C ASN A 180 9.33 -15.39 -8.27
N LEU A 181 9.96 -16.47 -8.74
CA LEU A 181 10.84 -16.41 -9.92
C LEU A 181 10.07 -16.05 -11.20
N GLU A 182 8.79 -16.42 -11.28
CA GLU A 182 7.91 -16.09 -12.39
C GLU A 182 7.64 -14.59 -12.54
N PHE A 183 7.79 -13.81 -11.46
CA PHE A 183 7.56 -12.35 -11.46
C PHE A 183 8.86 -11.53 -11.46
N ASN A 184 10.01 -12.21 -11.51
CA ASN A 184 11.36 -11.62 -11.47
C ASN A 184 11.68 -10.90 -10.16
N ASP A 185 11.16 -11.41 -9.05
CA ASP A 185 11.41 -10.86 -7.73
C ASP A 185 12.91 -10.86 -7.40
N ILE A 186 13.35 -9.73 -6.85
CA ILE A 186 14.77 -9.48 -6.60
C ILE A 186 15.32 -10.35 -5.47
N ASN A 187 14.50 -10.66 -4.48
CA ASN A 187 14.80 -11.47 -3.28
C ASN A 187 13.48 -11.85 -2.60
N ASP A 188 13.56 -12.40 -1.38
CA ASP A 188 12.37 -12.78 -0.61
C ASP A 188 11.54 -11.54 -0.22
N ASN A 189 12.02 -10.76 0.76
CA ASN A 189 11.32 -9.57 1.23
C ASN A 189 11.69 -8.34 0.40
N HIS A 190 10.72 -7.80 -0.34
CA HIS A 190 10.90 -6.57 -1.09
C HIS A 190 9.67 -5.67 -1.07
N VAL A 191 9.89 -4.43 -1.51
CA VAL A 191 8.83 -3.49 -1.86
C VAL A 191 8.96 -3.18 -3.34
N GLY A 192 7.83 -3.19 -4.02
CA GLY A 192 7.73 -3.09 -5.48
C GLY A 192 6.79 -1.99 -5.93
N ILE A 193 6.98 -1.52 -7.17
CA ILE A 193 6.03 -0.66 -7.87
C ILE A 193 5.52 -1.43 -9.07
N ASP A 194 4.25 -1.77 -9.02
CA ASP A 194 3.57 -2.61 -10.01
C ASP A 194 2.68 -1.76 -10.89
N VAL A 195 2.84 -1.92 -12.20
CA VAL A 195 1.99 -1.24 -13.20
C VAL A 195 1.38 -2.30 -14.10
N ASN A 196 0.12 -2.63 -13.83
CA ASN A 196 -0.66 -3.67 -14.50
C ASN A 196 -0.08 -5.10 -14.42
N SER A 197 1.01 -5.29 -13.68
CA SER A 197 1.71 -6.57 -13.56
C SER A 197 2.42 -6.68 -12.21
N LEU A 198 2.56 -7.90 -11.72
CA LEU A 198 3.42 -8.26 -10.57
C LEU A 198 4.91 -8.19 -10.90
N ASN A 199 5.27 -8.07 -12.18
CA ASN A 199 6.64 -7.77 -12.56
C ASN A 199 6.90 -6.29 -12.29
N SER A 200 7.34 -6.00 -11.08
CA SER A 200 7.62 -4.66 -10.61
C SER A 200 8.56 -3.89 -11.55
N ILE A 201 8.20 -2.64 -11.87
CA ILE A 201 9.05 -1.77 -12.71
C ILE A 201 10.28 -1.27 -11.95
N VAL A 202 10.20 -1.22 -10.61
CA VAL A 202 11.27 -0.87 -9.68
C VAL A 202 10.98 -1.58 -8.36
N SER A 203 11.98 -2.28 -7.82
CA SER A 203 11.90 -2.91 -6.51
C SER A 203 13.11 -2.56 -5.65
N ALA A 204 12.96 -2.67 -4.33
CA ALA A 204 14.05 -2.56 -3.38
C ALA A 204 13.89 -3.61 -2.27
N PRO A 205 15.00 -4.19 -1.76
CA PRO A 205 14.95 -5.05 -0.57
C PRO A 205 14.29 -4.32 0.60
N CYS A 206 13.45 -5.01 1.35
CA CYS A 206 12.84 -4.48 2.56
C CYS A 206 13.05 -5.46 3.72
N TYR A 207 13.05 -4.93 4.95
CA TYR A 207 13.06 -5.76 6.14
C TYR A 207 11.68 -5.73 6.77
N ILE A 208 10.95 -6.83 6.61
CA ILE A 208 9.63 -7.01 7.19
C ILE A 208 9.80 -7.81 8.48
N LEU A 209 9.48 -7.15 9.60
CA LEU A 209 9.47 -7.76 10.91
C LEU A 209 8.11 -8.42 11.15
N PHE A 210 8.10 -9.74 11.24
CA PHE A 210 6.95 -10.50 11.73
C PHE A 210 6.88 -10.41 13.25
N GLN A 211 5.67 -10.19 13.79
CA GLN A 211 5.40 -10.21 15.23
C GLN A 211 4.84 -11.55 15.69
#